data_AF-A0A4D4MHD4-F1
#
_entry.id   AF-A0A4D4MHD4-F1
#
_cell.length_a   1.000
_cell.length_b   1.000
_cell.length_c   1.000
_cell.angle_alpha   90.00
_cell.angle_beta   90.00
_cell.angle_gamma   90.00
#
_symmetry.space_group_name_H-M   'P 1'
#
loop_
_entity.id
_entity.type
_entity.pdbx_description
1 polymer ?
#
loop_
_entity_poly.entity_id
_entity_poly.type
_entity_poly.pdbx_seq_one_letter_code
_entity_poly.pdbx_strand_id
1 'polypeptide(L)'
;MRWLPALYVAAILVLEPVTPVQWPVSFLLIALPVIAAFAHGSATVAAITIFAVAFEAVLAGTPCCAGRSMGYLWDRHYVASYISTALVGVLGTILAAHRMRRERTLATVRSVAEIAQRVLLRPVPQRLGQVCVETLYLSAAAEARIGGDLYEAVPTAYGVRLLIGDVRGKGLVAVETAATILGAFREAAHDEPDLAAVARRVERSMNRRAEQLPGSEVAERFVTAVFVEIPDHTPVVRIVNCGHPRPCASAVTGSPS
;
A
#
# COMPACT_ATOMS: atom_id res chain seq x y z
N MET A 1 20.19 -2.76 0.80
CA MET A 1 20.39 -3.28 -0.57
C MET A 1 21.11 -2.31 -1.53
N ARG A 2 21.02 -0.99 -1.38
CA ARG A 2 21.58 -0.02 -2.36
C ARG A 2 23.10 -0.13 -2.60
N TRP A 3 23.86 -0.64 -1.63
CA TRP A 3 25.32 -0.83 -1.69
C TRP A 3 25.76 -2.17 -2.32
N LEU A 4 24.83 -3.09 -2.58
CA LEU A 4 25.14 -4.42 -3.13
C LEU A 4 25.90 -4.36 -4.46
N PRO A 5 25.55 -3.49 -5.44
CA PRO A 5 26.31 -3.39 -6.69
C PRO A 5 27.77 -2.96 -6.45
N ALA A 6 28.01 -2.02 -5.54
CA ALA A 6 29.35 -1.52 -5.24
C ALA A 6 30.21 -2.60 -4.55
N LEU A 7 29.63 -3.34 -3.59
CA LEU A 7 30.29 -4.46 -2.94
C LEU A 7 30.60 -5.60 -3.93
N TYR A 8 29.71 -5.85 -4.89
CA TYR A 8 29.93 -6.85 -5.93
C TYR A 8 31.12 -6.50 -6.85
N VAL A 9 31.21 -5.24 -7.30
CA VAL A 9 32.36 -4.76 -8.08
C VAL A 9 33.66 -4.83 -7.28
N ALA A 10 33.64 -4.43 -6.00
CA ALA A 10 34.81 -4.52 -5.13
C ALA A 10 35.29 -5.97 -4.96
N ALA A 11 34.38 -6.92 -4.83
CA ALA A 11 34.72 -8.35 -4.74
C ALA A 11 35.36 -8.87 -6.04
N ILE A 12 34.86 -8.45 -7.22
CA ILE A 12 35.43 -8.81 -8.53
C ILE A 12 36.86 -8.26 -8.66
N LEU A 13 37.07 -6.99 -8.30
CA LEU A 13 38.39 -6.34 -8.35
C LEU A 13 39.44 -7.01 -7.47
N VAL A 14 39.03 -7.57 -6.32
CA VAL A 14 39.94 -8.31 -5.42
C VAL A 14 40.24 -9.71 -5.95
N LEU A 15 39.29 -10.33 -6.65
CA LEU A 15 39.42 -11.72 -7.14
C LEU A 15 40.26 -11.80 -8.43
N GLU A 16 40.16 -10.80 -9.30
CA GLU A 16 40.85 -10.73 -10.59
C GLU A 16 42.39 -10.96 -10.53
N PRO A 17 43.17 -10.38 -9.60
CA PRO A 17 44.61 -10.62 -9.51
C PRO A 17 44.99 -12.00 -8.92
N VAL A 18 44.05 -12.69 -8.26
CA VAL A 18 44.29 -13.97 -7.58
C VAL A 18 44.00 -15.15 -8.51
N THR A 19 43.15 -14.95 -9.52
CA THR A 19 42.73 -16.01 -10.44
C THR A 19 43.72 -16.22 -11.61
N PRO A 20 43.93 -17.47 -12.07
CA PRO A 20 44.79 -17.75 -13.20
C PRO A 20 44.30 -17.04 -14.48
N VAL A 21 45.24 -16.52 -15.28
CA VAL A 21 45.02 -15.75 -16.53
C VAL A 21 44.12 -16.47 -17.56
N GLN A 22 43.81 -17.74 -17.37
CA GLN A 22 42.96 -18.53 -18.28
C GLN A 22 41.46 -18.29 -18.06
N TRP A 23 41.05 -17.72 -16.91
CA TRP A 23 39.65 -17.48 -16.54
C TRP A 23 39.43 -16.00 -16.21
N PRO A 24 39.01 -15.17 -17.18
CA PRO A 24 38.74 -13.76 -16.90
C PRO A 24 37.56 -13.65 -15.94
N VAL A 25 37.81 -13.14 -14.73
CA VAL A 25 36.75 -12.91 -13.73
C VAL A 25 35.79 -11.80 -14.19
N SER A 26 36.20 -10.99 -15.17
CA SER A 26 35.39 -9.95 -15.82
C SER A 26 34.04 -10.45 -16.35
N PHE A 27 33.91 -11.74 -16.72
CA PHE A 27 32.60 -12.31 -17.12
C PHE A 27 31.53 -12.24 -16.04
N LEU A 28 31.91 -12.14 -14.77
CA LEU A 28 30.97 -12.01 -13.66
C LEU A 28 30.27 -10.64 -13.64
N LEU A 29 30.78 -9.64 -14.36
CA LEU A 29 30.16 -8.30 -14.45
C LEU A 29 28.76 -8.34 -15.10
N ILE A 30 28.40 -9.42 -15.81
CA ILE A 30 27.04 -9.67 -16.31
C ILE A 30 25.97 -9.67 -15.21
N ALA A 31 26.32 -10.01 -13.97
CA ALA A 31 25.38 -10.00 -12.86
C ALA A 31 25.12 -8.59 -12.30
N LEU A 32 26.00 -7.62 -12.59
CA LEU A 32 25.92 -6.27 -12.03
C LEU A 32 24.64 -5.52 -12.43
N PRO A 33 24.21 -5.52 -13.72
CA PRO A 33 22.92 -4.94 -14.11
C PRO A 33 21.72 -5.60 -13.44
N VAL A 34 21.77 -6.90 -13.17
CA VAL A 34 20.69 -7.64 -12.50
C VAL A 34 20.57 -7.18 -11.05
N ILE A 35 21.69 -7.15 -10.31
CA ILE A 35 21.71 -6.69 -8.92
C ILE A 35 21.26 -5.22 -8.83
N ALA A 36 21.71 -4.39 -9.78
CA ALA A 36 21.27 -3.00 -9.87
C ALA A 36 19.77 -2.88 -10.16
N ALA A 37 19.22 -3.74 -11.02
CA ALA A 37 17.80 -3.75 -11.34
C ALA A 37 16.93 -4.02 -10.12
N PHE A 38 17.37 -4.82 -9.15
CA PHE A 38 16.62 -5.03 -7.91
C PHE A 38 16.64 -3.83 -6.96
N ALA A 39 17.75 -3.08 -6.92
CA ALA A 39 17.96 -2.06 -5.88
C ALA A 39 17.71 -0.61 -6.33
N HIS A 40 17.73 -0.34 -7.64
CA HIS A 40 17.73 1.02 -8.19
C HIS A 40 16.68 1.23 -9.29
N GLY A 41 16.53 2.48 -9.74
CA GLY A 41 15.62 2.86 -10.82
C GLY A 41 16.22 2.62 -12.21
N SER A 42 15.37 2.61 -13.24
CA SER A 42 15.76 2.25 -14.61
C SER A 42 16.93 3.07 -15.17
N ALA A 43 16.98 4.38 -14.91
CA ALA A 43 18.08 5.24 -15.35
C ALA A 43 19.42 4.84 -14.72
N THR A 44 19.42 4.49 -13.43
CA THR A 44 20.62 4.03 -12.71
C THR A 44 21.08 2.67 -13.21
N VAL A 45 20.16 1.75 -13.51
CA VAL A 45 20.47 0.42 -14.09
C VAL A 45 21.12 0.57 -15.46
N ALA A 46 20.60 1.46 -16.30
CA ALA A 46 21.19 1.76 -17.60
C ALA A 46 22.62 2.32 -17.46
N ALA A 47 22.84 3.27 -16.54
CA ALA A 47 24.16 3.82 -16.28
C ALA A 47 25.15 2.76 -15.78
N ILE A 48 24.71 1.87 -14.86
CA ILE A 48 25.54 0.76 -14.34
C ILE A 48 25.86 -0.26 -15.44
N THR A 49 24.92 -0.52 -16.36
CA THR A 49 25.15 -1.41 -17.51
C THR A 49 26.22 -0.85 -18.44
N ILE A 50 26.13 0.45 -18.77
CA ILE A 50 27.13 1.13 -19.60
C ILE A 50 28.50 1.07 -18.92
N PHE A 51 28.54 1.31 -17.61
CA PHE A 51 29.77 1.19 -16.82
C PHE A 51 30.33 -0.23 -16.87
N ALA A 52 29.51 -1.27 -16.68
CA ALA A 52 29.95 -2.66 -16.73
C ALA A 52 30.59 -3.01 -18.07
N VAL A 53 29.93 -2.68 -19.19
CA VAL A 53 30.43 -2.94 -20.54
C VAL A 53 31.72 -2.16 -20.81
N ALA A 54 31.79 -0.88 -20.42
CA ALA A 54 33.00 -0.07 -20.57
C ALA A 54 34.15 -0.61 -19.72
N PHE A 55 33.86 -1.07 -18.51
CA PHE A 55 34.85 -1.64 -17.61
C PHE A 55 35.38 -2.98 -18.11
N GLU A 56 34.50 -3.88 -18.61
CA GLU A 56 34.93 -5.10 -19.31
C GLU A 56 35.85 -4.77 -20.51
N ALA A 57 35.52 -3.73 -21.29
CA ALA A 57 36.33 -3.32 -22.44
C ALA A 57 37.70 -2.75 -22.02
N VAL A 58 37.75 -1.96 -20.95
CA VAL A 58 39.02 -1.46 -20.40
C VAL A 58 39.88 -2.63 -19.92
N LEU A 59 39.32 -3.56 -19.13
CA LEU A 59 40.04 -4.73 -18.63
C LEU A 59 40.58 -5.61 -19.76
N ALA A 60 39.80 -5.82 -20.82
CA ALA A 60 40.24 -6.56 -21.99
C ALA A 60 41.32 -5.83 -22.81
N GLY A 61 41.34 -4.49 -22.77
CA GLY A 61 42.27 -3.64 -23.51
C GLY A 61 43.56 -3.26 -22.75
N THR A 62 43.59 -3.34 -21.42
CA THR A 62 44.78 -2.98 -20.62
C THR A 62 45.77 -4.14 -20.51
N PRO A 63 47.00 -4.01 -21.08
CA PRO A 63 48.02 -5.05 -21.02
C PRO A 63 48.65 -5.19 -19.62
N CYS A 64 48.55 -4.17 -18.77
CA CYS A 64 49.38 -3.98 -17.58
C CYS A 64 49.12 -4.95 -16.42
N CYS A 65 47.94 -5.56 -16.32
CA CYS A 65 47.62 -6.47 -15.22
C CYS A 65 47.61 -7.96 -15.62
N ALA A 66 47.59 -8.27 -16.92
CA ALA A 66 47.45 -9.64 -17.43
C ALA A 66 48.54 -10.07 -18.44
N GLY A 67 49.44 -9.17 -18.85
CA GLY A 67 50.53 -9.49 -19.79
C GLY A 67 50.06 -9.84 -21.22
N ARG A 68 48.86 -9.38 -21.62
CA ARG A 68 48.22 -9.75 -22.89
C ARG A 68 48.48 -8.72 -23.99
N SER A 69 48.52 -9.15 -25.26
CA SER A 69 48.70 -8.27 -26.42
C SER A 69 47.41 -7.51 -26.77
N MET A 70 47.54 -6.34 -27.39
CA MET A 70 46.45 -5.40 -27.74
C MET A 70 45.32 -5.99 -28.62
N GLY A 71 45.49 -7.20 -29.17
CA GLY A 71 44.54 -7.83 -30.11
C GLY A 71 43.31 -8.52 -29.50
N TYR A 72 43.24 -8.65 -28.16
CA TYR A 72 42.19 -9.45 -27.49
C TYR A 72 40.80 -8.80 -27.41
N LEU A 73 40.68 -7.49 -27.64
CA LEU A 73 39.40 -6.76 -27.62
C LEU A 73 38.36 -7.33 -28.59
N TRP A 74 38.82 -7.92 -29.70
CA TRP A 74 38.00 -8.46 -30.78
C TRP A 74 37.88 -9.97 -30.76
N ASP A 75 38.42 -10.63 -29.73
CA ASP A 75 38.36 -12.08 -29.64
C ASP A 75 36.92 -12.51 -29.33
N ARG A 76 36.47 -13.63 -29.93
CA ARG A 76 35.05 -14.04 -29.93
C ARG A 76 34.46 -14.14 -28.52
N HIS A 77 35.29 -14.51 -27.55
CA HIS A 77 34.91 -14.67 -26.15
C HIS A 77 34.53 -13.34 -25.48
N TYR A 78 35.30 -12.27 -25.70
CA TYR A 78 35.01 -10.94 -25.12
C TYR A 78 33.83 -10.26 -25.80
N VAL A 79 33.72 -10.40 -27.13
CA VAL A 79 32.56 -9.90 -27.87
C VAL A 79 31.27 -10.55 -27.36
N ALA A 80 31.29 -11.86 -27.09
CA ALA A 80 30.16 -12.57 -26.48
C ALA A 80 29.85 -12.07 -25.05
N SER A 81 30.87 -11.76 -24.24
CA SER A 81 30.71 -11.11 -22.93
C SER A 81 29.96 -9.78 -23.05
N TYR A 82 30.47 -8.85 -23.88
CA TYR A 82 29.88 -7.53 -24.02
C TYR A 82 28.42 -7.59 -24.49
N ILE A 83 28.13 -8.45 -25.48
CA ILE A 83 26.78 -8.64 -26.01
C ILE A 83 25.86 -9.20 -24.91
N SER A 84 26.33 -10.21 -24.15
CA SER A 84 25.53 -10.80 -23.09
C SER A 84 25.29 -9.83 -21.93
N THR A 85 26.29 -9.10 -21.46
CA THR A 85 26.14 -8.05 -20.44
C THR A 85 25.23 -6.92 -20.90
N ALA A 86 25.36 -6.47 -22.16
CA ALA A 86 24.46 -5.48 -22.75
C ALA A 86 23.01 -5.97 -22.80
N LEU A 87 22.79 -7.21 -23.27
CA LEU A 87 21.45 -7.80 -23.35
C LEU A 87 20.82 -7.92 -21.96
N VAL A 88 21.55 -8.44 -20.98
CA VAL A 88 21.08 -8.58 -19.60
C VAL A 88 20.76 -7.21 -18.99
N GLY A 89 21.59 -6.19 -19.24
CA GLY A 89 21.32 -4.85 -18.74
C GLY A 89 20.16 -4.14 -19.41
N VAL A 90 19.90 -4.38 -20.71
CA VAL A 90 18.68 -3.92 -21.38
C VAL A 90 17.44 -4.56 -20.75
N LEU A 91 17.43 -5.89 -20.57
CA LEU A 91 16.33 -6.58 -19.88
C LEU A 91 16.14 -6.08 -18.44
N GLY A 92 17.23 -5.92 -17.68
CA GLY A 92 17.20 -5.39 -16.32
C GLY A 92 16.63 -3.98 -16.25
N THR A 93 16.96 -3.12 -17.21
CA THR A 93 16.43 -1.76 -17.33
C THR A 93 14.93 -1.76 -17.61
N ILE A 94 14.47 -2.63 -18.53
CA ILE A 94 13.05 -2.80 -18.85
C ILE A 94 12.29 -3.31 -17.62
N LEU A 95 12.82 -4.31 -16.91
CA LEU A 95 12.21 -4.85 -15.70
C LEU A 95 12.13 -3.80 -14.59
N ALA A 96 13.19 -3.02 -14.37
CA ALA A 96 13.19 -1.92 -13.41
C ALA A 96 12.18 -0.83 -13.80
N ALA A 97 12.07 -0.48 -15.08
CA ALA A 97 11.08 0.47 -15.56
C ALA A 97 9.64 -0.03 -15.34
N HIS A 98 9.38 -1.31 -15.63
CA HIS A 98 8.08 -1.94 -15.40
C HIS A 98 7.73 -1.99 -13.90
N ARG A 99 8.71 -2.35 -13.05
CA ARG A 99 8.55 -2.33 -11.58
C ARG A 99 8.19 -0.93 -11.09
N MET A 100 8.95 0.08 -11.50
CA MET A 100 8.70 1.48 -11.10
C MET A 100 7.35 1.99 -11.56
N ARG A 101 6.91 1.65 -12.79
CA ARG A 101 5.57 2.00 -13.27
C ARG A 101 4.50 1.35 -12.40
N ARG A 102 4.64 0.07 -12.10
CA ARG A 102 3.69 -0.67 -11.25
C ARG A 102 3.63 -0.10 -9.83
N GLU A 103 4.78 0.20 -9.24
CA GLU A 103 4.88 0.83 -7.91
C GLU A 103 4.22 2.23 -7.90
N ARG A 104 4.44 3.05 -8.93
CA ARG A 104 3.81 4.37 -9.07
C ARG A 104 2.30 4.29 -9.20
N THR A 105 1.78 3.40 -10.05
CA THR A 105 0.32 3.21 -10.18
C THR A 105 -0.29 2.79 -8.86
N LEU A 106 0.35 1.86 -8.13
CA LEU A 106 -0.10 1.44 -6.81
C LEU A 106 -0.04 2.59 -5.79
N ALA A 107 0.99 3.43 -5.83
CA ALA A 107 1.11 4.58 -4.93
C ALA A 107 0.02 5.65 -5.20
N THR A 108 -0.28 5.95 -6.46
CA THR A 108 -1.30 6.94 -6.83
C THR A 108 -2.71 6.49 -6.40
N VAL A 109 -3.06 5.22 -6.61
CA VAL A 109 -4.36 4.69 -6.15
C VAL A 109 -4.48 4.74 -4.62
N ARG A 110 -3.38 4.50 -3.91
CA ARG A 110 -3.34 4.55 -2.44
C ARG A 110 -3.50 5.97 -1.90
N SER A 111 -2.82 6.96 -2.47
CA SER A 111 -2.90 8.35 -2.00
C SER A 111 -4.31 8.95 -2.16
N VAL A 112 -4.99 8.66 -3.27
CA VAL A 112 -6.37 9.13 -3.50
C VAL A 112 -7.32 8.51 -2.48
N ALA A 113 -7.18 7.21 -2.23
CA ALA A 113 -8.09 6.50 -1.35
C ALA A 113 -7.85 6.86 0.14
N GLU A 114 -6.61 7.17 0.56
CA GLU A 114 -6.32 7.72 1.90
C GLU A 114 -6.91 9.12 2.09
N ILE A 115 -6.77 10.01 1.09
CA ILE A 115 -7.35 11.36 1.14
C ILE A 115 -8.88 11.25 1.20
N ALA A 116 -9.48 10.40 0.37
CA ALA A 116 -10.93 10.18 0.37
C ALA A 116 -11.42 9.65 1.73
N GLN A 117 -10.74 8.65 2.32
CA GLN A 117 -11.11 8.13 3.64
C GLN A 117 -11.03 9.21 4.73
N ARG A 118 -9.99 10.04 4.72
CA ARG A 118 -9.86 11.16 5.69
C ARG A 118 -10.94 12.22 5.51
N VAL A 119 -11.41 12.46 4.28
CA VAL A 119 -12.53 13.39 4.02
C VAL A 119 -13.87 12.79 4.46
N LEU A 120 -14.02 11.47 4.36
CA LEU A 120 -15.24 10.77 4.75
C LEU A 120 -15.39 10.63 6.27
N LEU A 121 -14.31 10.28 6.97
CA LEU A 121 -14.24 10.22 8.43
C LEU A 121 -13.93 11.60 9.00
N ARG A 122 -14.97 12.42 9.17
CA ARG A 122 -14.83 13.72 9.84
C ARG A 122 -14.46 13.48 11.31
N PRO A 123 -13.50 14.24 11.87
CA PRO A 123 -13.19 14.14 13.29
C PRO A 123 -14.45 14.44 14.10
N VAL A 124 -14.85 13.48 14.93
CA VAL A 124 -16.01 13.61 15.80
C VAL A 124 -15.64 14.62 16.89
N PRO A 125 -16.44 15.68 17.12
CA PRO A 125 -16.16 16.63 18.19
C PRO A 125 -16.15 15.92 19.54
N GLN A 126 -15.25 16.31 20.44
CA GLN A 126 -15.06 15.66 21.74
C GLN A 126 -16.31 15.68 22.63
N ARG A 127 -17.25 16.60 22.34
CA ARG A 127 -18.56 16.69 23.00
C ARG A 127 -19.66 16.79 21.95
N LEU A 128 -20.62 15.89 22.03
CA LEU A 128 -21.90 15.95 21.31
C LEU A 128 -23.02 15.97 22.35
N GLY A 129 -23.72 17.10 22.48
CA GLY A 129 -24.77 17.23 23.50
C GLY A 129 -24.22 16.97 24.91
N GLN A 130 -24.81 15.98 25.60
CA GLN A 130 -24.35 15.55 26.93
C GLN A 130 -23.32 14.41 26.91
N VAL A 131 -22.92 13.93 25.72
CA VAL A 131 -22.02 12.79 25.55
C VAL A 131 -20.62 13.28 25.21
N CYS A 132 -19.62 12.80 25.97
CA CYS A 132 -18.21 12.95 25.59
C CYS A 132 -17.82 11.77 24.70
N VAL A 133 -17.23 12.04 23.53
CA VAL A 133 -16.84 11.03 22.56
C VAL A 133 -15.33 11.10 22.35
N GLU A 134 -14.65 10.00 22.62
CA GLU A 134 -13.25 9.81 22.25
C GLU A 134 -13.15 8.72 21.18
N THR A 135 -12.36 8.98 20.15
CA THR A 135 -12.17 8.07 19.03
C THR A 135 -10.69 7.74 18.89
N LEU A 136 -10.35 6.46 18.98
CA LEU A 136 -9.02 5.95 18.71
C LEU A 136 -9.06 5.06 17.46
N TYR A 137 -8.46 5.54 16.37
CA TYR A 137 -8.27 4.75 15.16
C TYR A 137 -6.80 4.34 15.05
N LEU A 138 -6.52 3.07 15.29
CA LEU A 138 -5.18 2.48 15.14
C LEU A 138 -5.13 1.68 13.84
N SER A 139 -4.46 2.21 12.82
CA SER A 139 -4.20 1.45 11.59
C SER A 139 -3.14 0.38 11.86
N ALA A 140 -3.44 -0.87 11.54
CA ALA A 140 -2.63 -2.02 11.93
C ALA A 140 -1.30 -2.22 11.16
N ALA A 141 -0.89 -1.33 10.25
CA ALA A 141 0.44 -1.44 9.60
C ALA A 141 0.94 -0.14 8.97
N ALA A 142 2.23 0.14 9.15
CA ALA A 142 2.94 1.35 8.71
C ALA A 142 3.06 1.55 7.18
N GLU A 143 2.54 0.65 6.34
CA GLU A 143 2.86 0.60 4.90
C GLU A 143 1.66 0.31 3.98
N ALA A 144 0.52 0.96 4.23
CA ALA A 144 -0.62 1.06 3.31
C ALA A 144 -1.65 -0.08 3.34
N ARG A 145 -2.59 0.00 4.29
CA ARG A 145 -3.96 -0.50 4.10
C ARG A 145 -4.98 0.47 4.69
N ILE A 146 -5.70 1.14 3.81
CA ILE A 146 -7.00 1.76 4.09
C ILE A 146 -7.88 0.65 4.66
N GLY A 147 -8.23 0.78 5.94
CA GLY A 147 -9.03 -0.19 6.68
C GLY A 147 -10.51 -0.14 6.31
N GLY A 148 -11.21 -1.23 6.61
CA GLY A 148 -12.66 -1.35 6.49
C GLY A 148 -13.43 -0.62 7.59
N ASP A 149 -12.75 -0.29 8.69
CA ASP A 149 -13.39 0.31 9.85
C ASP A 149 -13.84 1.75 9.57
N LEU A 150 -15.10 2.03 9.88
CA LEU A 150 -15.74 3.33 9.78
C LEU A 150 -16.45 3.66 11.09
N TYR A 151 -16.45 4.95 11.44
CA TYR A 151 -17.22 5.46 12.56
C TYR A 151 -17.77 6.84 12.25
N GLU A 152 -18.92 7.15 12.82
CA GLU A 152 -19.54 8.46 12.72
C GLU A 152 -20.42 8.72 13.94
N ALA A 153 -20.48 9.97 14.38
CA ALA A 153 -21.41 10.42 15.41
C ALA A 153 -22.07 11.72 14.96
N VAL A 154 -23.40 11.76 15.04
CA VAL A 154 -24.22 12.87 14.58
C VAL A 154 -25.15 13.30 15.72
N PRO A 155 -25.20 14.60 16.08
CA PRO A 155 -26.20 15.11 16.99
C PRO A 155 -27.53 15.28 16.22
N THR A 156 -28.62 14.78 16.77
CA THR A 156 -29.94 14.77 16.12
C THR A 156 -31.02 15.25 17.09
N ALA A 157 -32.22 15.51 16.60
CA ALA A 157 -33.38 15.84 17.45
C ALA A 157 -33.76 14.68 18.39
N TYR A 158 -33.27 13.47 18.12
CA TYR A 158 -33.51 12.25 18.90
C TYR A 158 -32.36 11.93 19.87
N GLY A 159 -31.40 12.84 20.02
CA GLY A 159 -30.16 12.68 20.80
C GLY A 159 -28.95 12.38 19.91
N VAL A 160 -27.90 11.83 20.51
CA VAL A 160 -26.67 11.49 19.79
C VAL A 160 -26.79 10.11 19.15
N ARG A 161 -26.60 10.04 17.84
CA ARG A 161 -26.57 8.78 17.09
C ARG A 161 -25.16 8.47 16.63
N LEU A 162 -24.72 7.24 16.87
CA LEU A 162 -23.42 6.74 16.46
C LEU A 162 -23.57 5.57 15.51
N LEU A 163 -22.62 5.48 14.58
CA LEU A 163 -22.41 4.37 13.68
C LEU A 163 -20.97 3.90 13.87
N ILE A 164 -20.79 2.60 14.04
CA ILE A 164 -19.49 1.94 14.01
C ILE A 164 -19.63 0.76 13.08
N GLY A 165 -18.74 0.58 12.12
CA GLY A 165 -18.80 -0.57 11.23
C GLY A 165 -17.44 -0.99 10.70
N ASP A 166 -17.37 -2.21 10.18
CA ASP A 166 -16.22 -2.78 9.50
C ASP A 166 -16.66 -3.32 8.14
N VAL A 167 -16.10 -2.72 7.09
CA VAL A 167 -16.29 -3.10 5.69
C VAL A 167 -15.27 -4.16 5.31
N ARG A 168 -15.76 -5.33 4.93
CA ARG A 168 -14.92 -6.39 4.37
C ARG A 168 -14.27 -5.89 3.08
N GLY A 169 -12.94 -5.96 3.03
CA GLY A 169 -12.16 -5.59 1.85
C GLY A 169 -11.06 -4.60 2.17
N LYS A 170 -10.40 -4.09 1.13
CA LYS A 170 -9.35 -3.07 1.27
C LYS A 170 -9.26 -2.22 0.01
N GLY A 171 -8.73 -1.01 0.16
CA GLY A 171 -8.51 -0.10 -0.97
C GLY A 171 -9.79 0.59 -1.44
N LEU A 172 -9.84 0.97 -2.71
CA LEU A 172 -10.83 1.92 -3.23
C LEU A 172 -12.29 1.43 -3.12
N VAL A 173 -12.54 0.14 -3.30
CA VAL A 173 -13.89 -0.46 -3.18
C VAL A 173 -14.43 -0.35 -1.74
N ALA A 174 -13.55 -0.50 -0.74
CA ALA A 174 -13.92 -0.32 0.66
C ALA A 174 -14.26 1.15 0.97
N VAL A 175 -13.49 2.09 0.42
CA VAL A 175 -13.75 3.54 0.55
C VAL A 175 -15.09 3.94 -0.05
N GLU A 176 -15.41 3.43 -1.24
CA GLU A 176 -16.70 3.69 -1.89
C GLU A 176 -17.89 3.17 -1.06
N THR A 177 -17.74 1.96 -0.52
CA THR A 177 -18.75 1.34 0.35
C THR A 177 -18.94 2.15 1.64
N ALA A 178 -17.84 2.56 2.29
CA ALA A 178 -17.88 3.41 3.47
C ALA A 178 -18.55 4.77 3.18
N ALA A 179 -18.25 5.39 2.03
CA ALA A 179 -18.89 6.64 1.61
C ALA A 179 -20.42 6.51 1.48
N THR A 180 -20.87 5.39 0.90
CA THR A 180 -22.30 5.10 0.72
C THR A 180 -23.01 4.94 2.06
N ILE A 181 -22.40 4.23 3.01
CA ILE A 181 -22.96 4.00 4.34
C ILE A 181 -23.00 5.30 5.14
N LEU A 182 -21.89 6.03 5.21
CA LEU A 182 -21.81 7.30 5.94
C LEU A 182 -22.80 8.33 5.36
N GLY A 183 -22.89 8.43 4.04
CA GLY A 183 -23.86 9.32 3.38
C GLY A 183 -25.30 8.97 3.72
N ALA A 184 -25.68 7.69 3.62
CA ALA A 184 -27.02 7.23 3.96
C ALA A 184 -27.34 7.37 5.45
N PHE A 185 -26.36 7.15 6.32
CA PHE A 185 -26.51 7.33 7.77
C PHE A 185 -26.71 8.79 8.14
N ARG A 186 -25.91 9.72 7.60
CA ARG A 186 -26.05 11.16 7.84
C ARG A 186 -27.44 11.68 7.52
N GLU A 187 -28.02 11.25 6.40
CA GLU A 187 -29.38 11.61 6.00
C GLU A 187 -30.41 10.96 6.92
N ALA A 188 -30.38 9.62 7.05
CA ALA A 188 -31.35 8.88 7.82
C ALA A 188 -31.35 9.23 9.32
N ALA A 189 -30.19 9.59 9.87
CA ALA A 189 -30.05 9.99 11.27
C ALA A 189 -30.85 11.24 11.61
N HIS A 190 -31.09 12.16 10.67
CA HIS A 190 -31.92 13.34 10.90
C HIS A 190 -33.40 13.09 10.63
N ASP A 191 -33.71 12.28 9.61
CA ASP A 191 -35.09 12.12 9.12
C ASP A 191 -35.88 11.06 9.91
N GLU A 192 -35.25 9.95 10.27
CA GLU A 192 -35.95 8.79 10.82
C GLU A 192 -36.04 8.87 12.35
N PRO A 193 -37.22 8.73 12.97
CA PRO A 193 -37.36 8.81 14.43
C PRO A 193 -36.85 7.56 15.17
N ASP A 194 -36.85 6.40 14.50
CA ASP A 194 -36.45 5.12 15.08
C ASP A 194 -35.08 4.66 14.57
N LEU A 195 -34.22 4.21 15.47
CA LEU A 195 -32.88 3.72 15.14
C LEU A 195 -32.92 2.49 14.22
N ALA A 196 -33.93 1.61 14.34
CA ALA A 196 -34.06 0.49 13.43
C ALA A 196 -34.51 0.93 12.02
N ALA A 197 -35.27 2.03 11.91
CA ALA A 197 -35.58 2.64 10.61
C ALA A 197 -34.34 3.23 9.94
N VAL A 198 -33.44 3.86 10.71
CA VAL A 198 -32.11 4.31 10.23
C VAL A 198 -31.35 3.13 9.62
N ALA A 199 -31.19 2.03 10.38
CA ALA A 199 -30.48 0.85 9.91
C ALA A 199 -31.08 0.28 8.62
N ARG A 200 -32.42 0.14 8.53
CA ARG A 200 -33.12 -0.30 7.32
C ARG A 200 -32.92 0.66 6.14
N ARG A 201 -32.83 1.97 6.37
CA ARG A 201 -32.61 2.95 5.31
C ARG A 201 -31.18 2.88 4.76
N VAL A 202 -30.19 2.70 5.63
CA VAL A 202 -28.80 2.44 5.25
C VAL A 202 -28.69 1.14 4.46
N GLU A 203 -29.30 0.05 4.94
CA GLU A 203 -29.34 -1.25 4.25
C GLU A 203 -29.97 -1.14 2.84
N ARG A 204 -31.11 -0.45 2.72
CA ARG A 204 -31.74 -0.19 1.41
C ARG A 204 -30.83 0.60 0.48
N SER A 205 -30.08 1.58 0.99
CA SER A 205 -29.11 2.35 0.19
C SER A 205 -28.00 1.46 -0.34
N MET A 206 -27.49 0.56 0.51
CA MET A 206 -26.48 -0.43 0.13
C MET A 206 -26.99 -1.41 -0.93
N ASN A 207 -28.21 -1.94 -0.76
CA ASN A 207 -28.80 -2.86 -1.74
C ASN A 207 -29.00 -2.19 -3.11
N ARG A 208 -29.51 -0.95 -3.14
CA ARG A 208 -29.62 -0.17 -4.39
C ARG A 208 -28.25 0.03 -5.07
N ARG A 209 -27.21 0.31 -4.29
CA ARG A 209 -25.86 0.47 -4.83
C ARG A 209 -25.33 -0.85 -5.38
N ALA A 210 -25.57 -1.97 -4.68
CA ALA A 210 -25.16 -3.29 -5.12
C ALA A 210 -25.83 -3.71 -6.45
N GLU A 211 -27.11 -3.38 -6.64
CA GLU A 211 -27.86 -3.66 -7.88
C GLU A 211 -27.33 -2.88 -9.11
N GLN A 212 -26.71 -1.72 -8.90
CA GLN A 212 -26.16 -0.88 -9.96
C GLN A 212 -24.79 -1.33 -10.47
N LEU A 213 -24.14 -2.28 -9.78
CA LEU A 213 -22.82 -2.78 -10.16
C LEU A 213 -22.92 -4.15 -10.87
N PRO A 214 -22.26 -4.33 -12.02
CA PRO A 214 -22.18 -5.64 -12.70
C PRO A 214 -21.35 -6.66 -11.88
N GLY A 215 -21.65 -7.95 -12.08
CA GLY A 215 -21.29 -9.07 -11.20
C GLY A 215 -19.82 -9.28 -10.77
N SER A 216 -19.67 -10.14 -9.74
CA SER A 216 -18.48 -10.51 -8.94
C SER A 216 -18.05 -9.54 -7.83
N GLU A 217 -18.19 -8.21 -8.00
CA GLU A 217 -17.85 -7.25 -6.93
C GLU A 217 -18.87 -7.21 -5.78
N VAL A 218 -20.10 -7.67 -6.01
CA VAL A 218 -21.18 -7.70 -5.01
C VAL A 218 -20.85 -8.67 -3.87
N ALA A 219 -20.17 -9.78 -4.15
CA ALA A 219 -19.82 -10.80 -3.16
C ALA A 219 -18.72 -10.35 -2.17
N GLU A 220 -17.96 -9.30 -2.50
CA GLU A 220 -16.89 -8.77 -1.66
C GLU A 220 -17.37 -7.68 -0.68
N ARG A 221 -18.59 -7.14 -0.87
CA ARG A 221 -19.12 -6.00 -0.11
C ARG A 221 -19.99 -6.46 1.08
N PHE A 222 -19.37 -7.14 2.04
CA PHE A 222 -20.02 -7.43 3.32
C PHE A 222 -19.63 -6.37 4.35
N VAL A 223 -20.58 -5.84 5.11
CA VAL A 223 -20.31 -4.84 6.15
C VAL A 223 -20.97 -5.27 7.44
N THR A 224 -20.20 -5.27 8.52
CA THR A 224 -20.75 -5.35 9.87
C THR A 224 -20.92 -3.95 10.43
N ALA A 225 -22.03 -3.66 11.09
CA ALA A 225 -22.26 -2.35 11.68
C ALA A 225 -23.02 -2.44 13.00
N VAL A 226 -22.79 -1.46 13.87
CA VAL A 226 -23.59 -1.16 15.05
C VAL A 226 -24.06 0.27 14.93
N PHE A 227 -25.35 0.46 15.12
CA PHE A 227 -25.95 1.77 15.32
C PHE A 227 -26.28 1.92 16.80
N VAL A 228 -25.97 3.08 17.36
CA VAL A 228 -26.23 3.41 18.77
C VAL A 228 -26.98 4.74 18.82
N GLU A 229 -27.98 4.85 19.68
CA GLU A 229 -28.68 6.09 19.99
C GLU A 229 -28.66 6.32 21.49
N ILE A 230 -28.25 7.53 21.87
CA ILE A 230 -28.21 8.02 23.25
C ILE A 230 -29.12 9.25 23.30
N PRO A 231 -30.39 9.10 23.73
CA PRO A 231 -31.30 10.22 23.83
C PRO A 231 -30.90 11.16 24.98
N ASP A 232 -31.00 12.48 24.77
CA ASP A 232 -30.53 13.48 25.76
C ASP A 232 -31.30 13.47 27.09
N HIS A 233 -32.55 12.99 27.09
CA HIS A 233 -33.47 13.14 28.23
C HIS A 233 -33.84 11.82 28.90
N THR A 234 -33.31 10.69 28.42
CA THR A 234 -33.61 9.37 28.99
C THR A 234 -32.32 8.58 29.17
N PRO A 235 -32.08 7.98 30.35
CA PRO A 235 -30.85 7.25 30.67
C PRO A 235 -30.88 5.84 30.04
N VAL A 236 -31.13 5.77 28.74
CA VAL A 236 -31.20 4.53 27.98
C VAL A 236 -30.26 4.63 26.79
N VAL A 237 -29.64 3.51 26.42
CA VAL A 237 -28.85 3.40 25.19
C VAL A 237 -29.56 2.39 24.30
N ARG A 238 -29.94 2.82 23.11
CA ARG A 238 -30.55 1.94 22.11
C ARG A 238 -29.48 1.47 21.15
N ILE A 239 -29.46 0.18 20.84
CA ILE A 239 -28.43 -0.43 20.01
C ILE A 239 -29.10 -1.31 18.95
N VAL A 240 -28.72 -1.12 17.69
CA VAL A 240 -29.04 -2.02 16.59
C VAL A 240 -27.74 -2.62 16.08
N ASN A 241 -27.57 -3.93 16.28
CA ASN A 241 -26.38 -4.65 15.86
C ASN A 241 -26.65 -5.44 14.57
N CYS A 242 -25.96 -5.08 13.51
CA CYS A 242 -26.00 -5.70 12.18
C CYS A 242 -24.74 -6.59 11.97
N GLY A 243 -24.49 -7.53 12.88
CA GLY A 243 -23.43 -8.54 12.75
C GLY A 243 -22.03 -8.15 13.24
N HIS A 244 -21.90 -7.01 13.93
CA HIS A 244 -20.64 -6.54 14.53
C HIS A 244 -20.45 -7.12 15.95
N PRO A 245 -19.22 -7.21 16.50
CA PRO A 245 -19.01 -7.62 17.88
C PRO A 245 -19.85 -6.80 18.87
N ARG A 246 -20.30 -7.44 19.96
CA ARG A 246 -21.17 -6.79 20.95
C ARG A 246 -20.43 -5.64 21.62
N PRO A 247 -21.03 -4.43 21.70
CA PRO A 247 -20.45 -3.33 22.47
C PRO A 247 -20.25 -3.73 23.92
N CYS A 248 -19.13 -3.33 24.50
CA CYS A 248 -18.89 -3.46 25.94
C CYS A 248 -19.43 -2.22 26.64
N ALA A 249 -20.20 -2.41 27.72
CA ALA A 249 -20.63 -1.35 28.60
C ALA A 249 -19.90 -1.50 29.95
N SER A 250 -19.34 -0.41 30.47
CA SER A 250 -18.83 -0.37 31.84
C SER A 250 -19.53 0.76 32.57
N ALA A 251 -20.07 0.46 33.75
CA ALA A 251 -20.55 1.50 34.65
C ALA A 251 -19.34 2.04 35.42
N VAL A 252 -19.16 3.36 35.44
CA VAL A 252 -18.23 3.98 36.37
C VAL A 252 -18.83 3.83 37.75
N THR A 253 -18.42 2.81 38.50
CA THR A 253 -18.75 2.69 39.91
C THR A 253 -17.84 3.64 40.66
N GLY A 254 -18.23 4.93 40.73
CA GLY A 254 -17.56 5.87 41.61
C GLY A 254 -17.82 5.45 43.05
N SER A 255 -16.79 5.05 43.80
CA SER A 255 -16.89 5.00 45.25
C SER A 255 -17.11 6.44 45.74
N PRO A 256 -18.15 6.72 46.54
CA PRO A 256 -18.26 8.03 47.16
C PRO A 256 -17.05 8.21 48.09
N SER A 257 -16.33 9.31 47.89
CA SER A 257 -15.34 9.81 48.86
C SER A 257 -16.03 10.70 49.87
#